data_AF-A0A5M5BVP7-F1
#
_entry.id   AF-A0A5M5BVP7-F1
#
_cell.length_a   1.000
_cell.length_b   1.000
_cell.length_c   1.000
_cell.angle_alpha   90.00
_cell.angle_beta   90.00
_cell.angle_gamma   90.00
#
_symmetry.space_group_name_H-M   'P 1'
#
loop_
_entity.id
_entity.type
_entity.pdbx_description
1 polymer ?
#
loop_
_entity_poly.entity_id
_entity_poly.type
_entity_poly.pdbx_seq_one_letter_code
_entity_poly.pdbx_strand_id
1 'polypeptide(L)'
;SIVTTGAETGYYVDVFRSRKEKGGDKMHDYFYHNLGQTLTLTAADGSDLNLQPTEELAFAGAHLYAYSYLYDKKVAATNKDVKATFTIDMKDKDGDDIYMNLWMKGEPDREVFTALAPMTEGLSRTPNMPYNIKEQPTLTFVARQHGEAWNRPFVSIYEPSTKKEPSAIQSVSYFDAEGAGLEDFAGICVKSKNGRIDHIFSLSDAAQTATYQGMKVKADYAVISNEYAGNRTLFLGNGTQLVAPGVMIQTDNAANVLLEKKEGKWYIISSAPCTVVIGDKKIKSDASSEPMLLRI
;
A
#
# COMPACT_ATOMS: atom_id res chain seq x y z
N SER A 1 -5.06 3.25 -2.90
CA SER A 1 -4.87 3.35 -4.37
C SER A 1 -4.59 1.99 -4.98
N ILE A 2 -5.02 1.75 -6.22
CA ILE A 2 -4.64 0.55 -7.00
C ILE A 2 -3.51 0.94 -7.95
N VAL A 3 -2.47 0.13 -8.01
CA VAL A 3 -1.40 0.25 -9.01
C VAL A 3 -1.42 -0.98 -9.90
N THR A 4 -1.89 -0.81 -11.13
CA THR A 4 -1.86 -1.87 -12.15
C THR A 4 -0.45 -1.98 -12.73
N THR A 5 0.12 -3.19 -12.68
CA THR A 5 1.47 -3.48 -13.19
C THR A 5 1.48 -4.31 -14.47
N GLY A 6 0.34 -4.88 -14.86
CA GLY A 6 0.11 -5.61 -16.10
C GLY A 6 -1.35 -6.02 -16.23
N ALA A 7 -1.68 -6.86 -17.22
CA ALA A 7 -3.05 -7.33 -17.43
C ALA A 7 -3.59 -8.14 -16.23
N GLU A 8 -2.73 -8.92 -15.60
CA GLU A 8 -3.05 -9.86 -14.51
C GLU A 8 -2.32 -9.52 -13.21
N THR A 9 -1.56 -8.42 -13.17
CA THR A 9 -0.75 -8.05 -12.00
C THR A 9 -1.03 -6.63 -11.55
N GLY A 10 -1.04 -6.45 -10.24
CA GLY A 10 -1.18 -5.17 -9.58
C GLY A 10 -1.22 -5.34 -8.07
N TYR A 11 -1.15 -4.23 -7.37
CA TYR A 11 -1.19 -4.21 -5.92
C TYR A 11 -1.98 -2.99 -5.41
N TYR A 12 -2.40 -3.06 -4.16
CA TYR A 12 -3.06 -1.97 -3.47
C TYR A 12 -2.07 -1.29 -2.54
N VAL A 13 -2.15 0.03 -2.47
CA VAL A 13 -1.37 0.88 -1.56
C VAL A 13 -2.37 1.54 -0.61
N ASP A 14 -2.11 1.45 0.69
CA ASP A 14 -2.83 2.20 1.71
C ASP A 14 -1.84 2.99 2.58
N VAL A 15 -2.14 4.26 2.78
CA VAL A 15 -1.37 5.18 3.62
C VAL A 15 -2.37 5.85 4.55
N PHE A 16 -2.52 5.27 5.74
CA PHE A 16 -3.50 5.72 6.71
C PHE A 16 -2.85 6.59 7.78
N ARG A 17 -3.27 7.86 7.82
CA ARG A 17 -2.85 8.87 8.80
C ARG A 17 -3.96 9.13 9.80
N SER A 18 -3.63 9.12 11.09
CA SER A 18 -4.62 9.35 12.15
C SER A 18 -4.03 10.13 13.32
N ARG A 19 -4.76 11.14 13.78
CA ARG A 19 -4.48 11.90 15.02
C ARG A 19 -5.77 12.50 15.57
N LYS A 20 -5.84 12.71 16.87
CA LYS A 20 -6.90 13.52 17.48
C LYS A 20 -6.63 14.99 17.17
N GLU A 21 -7.69 15.72 16.80
CA GLU A 21 -7.62 17.17 16.57
C GLU A 21 -7.08 17.94 17.78
N LYS A 22 -7.45 17.52 19.00
CA LYS A 22 -7.02 18.14 20.27
C LYS A 22 -5.75 17.52 20.87
N GLY A 23 -5.10 16.59 20.16
CA GLY A 23 -3.99 15.80 20.68
C GLY A 23 -4.39 14.86 21.83
N GLY A 24 -3.42 14.40 22.63
CA GLY A 24 -3.64 13.43 23.70
C GLY A 24 -3.92 12.01 23.15
N ASP A 25 -3.36 11.70 21.99
CA ASP A 25 -3.35 10.37 21.41
C ASP A 25 -2.61 9.41 22.34
N LYS A 26 -3.30 8.35 22.75
CA LYS A 26 -2.68 7.27 23.52
C LYS A 26 -2.10 6.23 22.56
N MET A 27 -2.93 5.79 21.62
CA MET A 27 -2.58 4.85 20.58
C MET A 27 -3.62 4.88 19.45
N HIS A 28 -3.25 4.35 18.30
CA HIS A 28 -4.14 4.00 17.19
C HIS A 28 -3.89 2.56 16.77
N ASP A 29 -4.96 1.83 16.43
CA ASP A 29 -4.89 0.44 15.98
C ASP A 29 -5.42 0.36 14.54
N TYR A 30 -4.60 -0.18 13.64
CA TYR A 30 -4.98 -0.52 12.27
C TYR A 30 -5.44 -1.98 12.22
N PHE A 31 -6.71 -2.22 11.91
CA PHE A 31 -7.28 -3.55 11.80
C PHE A 31 -7.38 -4.01 10.35
N TYR A 32 -6.90 -5.22 10.07
CA TYR A 32 -7.11 -5.90 8.80
C TYR A 32 -7.67 -7.30 9.03
N HIS A 33 -8.95 -7.45 8.73
CA HIS A 33 -9.63 -8.75 8.68
C HIS A 33 -9.58 -9.29 7.26
N ASN A 34 -9.31 -10.58 7.10
CA ASN A 34 -9.40 -11.19 5.78
C ASN A 34 -9.82 -12.66 5.83
N LEU A 35 -10.27 -13.16 4.69
CA LEU A 35 -10.59 -14.56 4.47
C LEU A 35 -9.31 -15.41 4.48
N GLY A 36 -9.42 -16.58 5.10
CA GLY A 36 -8.38 -17.59 5.08
C GLY A 36 -8.56 -18.58 6.22
N GLN A 37 -7.92 -19.73 6.08
CA GLN A 37 -7.81 -20.75 7.11
C GLN A 37 -6.57 -20.53 7.98
N THR A 38 -5.54 -19.88 7.43
CA THR A 38 -4.28 -19.61 8.15
C THR A 38 -3.78 -18.19 7.93
N LEU A 39 -3.19 -17.61 8.97
CA LEU A 39 -2.48 -16.33 8.97
C LEU A 39 -1.05 -16.57 9.44
N THR A 40 -0.08 -16.23 8.60
CA THR A 40 1.33 -16.14 9.00
C THR A 40 1.72 -14.68 9.14
N LEU A 41 2.54 -14.36 10.15
CA LEU A 41 3.10 -13.03 10.36
C LEU A 41 4.59 -13.16 10.66
N THR A 42 5.42 -12.50 9.86
CA THR A 42 6.88 -12.45 10.00
C THR A 42 7.37 -11.02 9.85
N ALA A 43 8.64 -10.78 10.15
CA ALA A 43 9.32 -9.62 9.59
C ALA A 43 9.36 -9.74 8.05
N ALA A 44 9.49 -8.62 7.35
CA ALA A 44 9.51 -8.58 5.88
C ALA A 44 10.72 -9.32 5.28
N ASP A 45 11.80 -9.49 6.05
CA ASP A 45 12.96 -10.32 5.72
C ASP A 45 12.74 -11.84 5.91
N GLY A 46 11.56 -12.23 6.41
CA GLY A 46 11.18 -13.62 6.69
C GLY A 46 11.56 -14.11 8.08
N SER A 47 12.22 -13.29 8.92
CA SER A 47 12.54 -13.68 10.29
C SER A 47 11.30 -13.78 11.17
N ASP A 48 11.32 -14.76 12.08
CA ASP A 48 10.27 -14.94 13.08
C ASP A 48 10.27 -13.77 14.07
N LEU A 49 9.08 -13.22 14.32
CA LEU A 49 8.87 -12.15 15.31
C LEU A 49 8.72 -12.70 16.73
N ASN A 50 8.64 -14.03 16.90
CA ASN A 50 8.44 -14.73 18.16
C ASN A 50 7.21 -14.22 18.91
N LEU A 51 6.06 -14.15 18.23
CA LEU A 51 4.83 -13.63 18.83
C LEU A 51 4.47 -14.41 20.12
N GLN A 52 4.14 -13.66 21.17
CA GLN A 52 3.74 -14.23 22.46
C GLN A 52 2.24 -14.09 22.68
N PRO A 53 1.57 -15.09 23.30
CA PRO A 53 0.18 -14.93 23.75
C PRO A 53 0.02 -13.66 24.61
N THR A 54 -1.10 -12.95 24.45
CA THR A 54 -1.36 -11.70 25.19
C THR A 54 -2.82 -11.51 25.56
N GLU A 55 -3.03 -10.80 26.67
CA GLU A 55 -4.33 -10.30 27.10
C GLU A 55 -4.63 -8.88 26.60
N GLU A 56 -3.68 -8.23 25.92
CA GLU A 56 -3.91 -6.96 25.22
C GLU A 56 -4.96 -7.08 24.12
N LEU A 57 -5.39 -5.96 23.51
CA LEU A 57 -6.60 -5.91 22.66
C LEU A 57 -7.80 -6.53 23.41
N ALA A 58 -8.04 -6.07 24.63
CA ALA A 58 -9.17 -6.46 25.46
C ALA A 58 -9.86 -5.25 26.09
N PHE A 59 -11.14 -5.41 26.40
CA PHE A 59 -11.97 -4.38 27.05
C PHE A 59 -11.43 -3.93 28.42
N ALA A 60 -10.79 -4.85 29.16
CA ALA A 60 -10.32 -4.63 30.54
C ALA A 60 -9.27 -3.51 30.72
N GLY A 61 -8.81 -2.88 29.63
CA GLY A 61 -7.94 -1.69 29.65
C GLY A 61 -8.65 -0.35 29.36
N ALA A 62 -9.97 -0.28 29.44
CA ALA A 62 -10.79 0.86 28.99
C ALA A 62 -10.73 1.10 27.46
N HIS A 63 -10.64 0.00 26.70
CA HIS A 63 -10.61 0.01 25.24
C HIS A 63 -11.99 -0.29 24.62
N LEU A 64 -12.12 -0.09 23.31
CA LEU A 64 -13.38 -0.22 22.56
C LEU A 64 -14.06 -1.59 22.81
N TYR A 65 -15.39 -1.59 22.95
CA TYR A 65 -16.20 -2.82 23.09
C TYR A 65 -15.92 -3.86 22.00
N ALA A 66 -15.49 -3.42 20.81
CA ALA A 66 -15.12 -4.28 19.70
C ALA A 66 -13.99 -5.28 20.05
N TYR A 67 -13.09 -4.93 20.97
CA TYR A 67 -11.94 -5.79 21.32
C TYR A 67 -12.36 -7.05 22.08
N SER A 68 -13.54 -7.02 22.72
CA SER A 68 -14.12 -8.15 23.44
C SER A 68 -14.43 -9.35 22.54
N TYR A 69 -14.50 -9.15 21.22
CA TYR A 69 -14.76 -10.20 20.25
C TYR A 69 -13.50 -10.89 19.74
N LEU A 70 -12.30 -10.37 20.08
CA LEU A 70 -11.03 -10.93 19.63
C LEU A 70 -10.49 -11.95 20.65
N TYR A 71 -9.98 -13.06 20.14
CA TYR A 71 -9.42 -14.15 20.94
C TYR A 71 -8.21 -14.80 20.25
N ASP A 72 -7.51 -15.70 20.96
CA ASP A 72 -6.24 -16.31 20.54
C ASP A 72 -5.24 -15.25 20.02
N LYS A 73 -5.05 -14.22 20.85
CA LYS A 73 -4.27 -13.04 20.50
C LYS A 73 -2.80 -13.29 20.79
N LYS A 74 -1.96 -12.93 19.84
CA LYS A 74 -0.50 -12.95 20.02
C LYS A 74 0.07 -11.63 19.57
N VAL A 75 1.15 -11.17 20.22
CA VAL A 75 1.78 -9.87 19.99
C VAL A 75 3.29 -10.00 19.85
N ALA A 76 3.88 -9.11 19.07
CA ALA A 76 5.29 -8.78 19.13
C ALA A 76 5.47 -7.26 19.00
N ALA A 77 6.33 -6.67 19.84
CA ALA A 77 6.86 -5.34 19.62
C ALA A 77 7.98 -5.40 18.59
N THR A 78 7.91 -4.60 17.55
CA THR A 78 8.90 -4.60 16.47
C THR A 78 8.93 -3.27 15.73
N ASN A 79 10.13 -2.80 15.44
CA ASN A 79 10.35 -1.68 14.52
C ASN A 79 10.64 -2.13 13.09
N LYS A 80 10.70 -3.45 12.85
CA LYS A 80 10.92 -4.01 11.51
C LYS A 80 9.66 -3.85 10.67
N ASP A 81 9.85 -3.71 9.37
CA ASP A 81 8.79 -3.97 8.40
C ASP A 81 8.29 -5.40 8.56
N VAL A 82 6.99 -5.62 8.36
CA VAL A 82 6.36 -6.93 8.55
C VAL A 82 5.68 -7.40 7.28
N LYS A 83 5.51 -8.72 7.18
CA LYS A 83 4.71 -9.37 6.15
C LYS A 83 3.71 -10.31 6.79
N ALA A 84 2.44 -10.15 6.43
CA ALA A 84 1.37 -11.08 6.76
C ALA A 84 0.88 -11.81 5.50
N THR A 85 0.57 -13.09 5.60
CA THR A 85 -0.06 -13.85 4.51
C THR A 85 -1.29 -14.59 5.04
N PHE A 86 -2.44 -14.25 4.48
CA PHE A 86 -3.70 -14.95 4.68
C PHE A 86 -3.85 -15.99 3.58
N THR A 87 -4.08 -17.25 3.96
CA THR A 87 -4.11 -18.36 3.00
C THR A 87 -5.46 -19.03 3.01
N ILE A 88 -6.01 -19.20 1.80
CA ILE A 88 -7.12 -20.08 1.53
C ILE A 88 -6.58 -21.37 0.93
N ASP A 89 -6.70 -22.46 1.68
CA ASP A 89 -6.35 -23.81 1.21
C ASP A 89 -7.44 -24.30 0.25
N MET A 90 -7.03 -24.67 -0.97
CA MET A 90 -7.91 -25.11 -2.07
C MET A 90 -7.71 -26.60 -2.40
N LYS A 91 -7.13 -27.40 -1.50
CA LYS A 91 -6.89 -28.85 -1.69
C LYS A 91 -8.15 -29.64 -2.04
N ASP A 92 -9.29 -29.29 -1.45
CA ASP A 92 -10.58 -29.94 -1.73
C ASP A 92 -11.24 -29.46 -3.04
N LYS A 93 -10.54 -28.60 -3.81
CA LYS A 93 -10.97 -28.07 -5.11
C LYS A 93 -9.89 -28.34 -6.17
N ASP A 94 -9.31 -27.31 -6.79
CA ASP A 94 -8.35 -27.43 -7.89
C ASP A 94 -6.89 -27.35 -7.44
N GLY A 95 -6.65 -27.28 -6.12
CA GLY A 95 -5.32 -27.21 -5.51
C GLY A 95 -4.57 -25.89 -5.74
N ASP A 96 -5.25 -24.84 -6.23
CA ASP A 96 -4.68 -23.51 -6.42
C ASP A 96 -4.94 -22.61 -5.21
N ASP A 97 -4.15 -22.82 -4.15
CA ASP A 97 -4.27 -22.03 -2.92
C ASP A 97 -4.22 -20.52 -3.21
N ILE A 98 -5.10 -19.77 -2.55
CA ILE A 98 -5.22 -18.32 -2.74
C ILE A 98 -4.56 -17.63 -1.55
N TYR A 99 -3.78 -16.59 -1.84
CA TYR A 99 -3.06 -15.82 -0.83
C TYR A 99 -3.45 -14.35 -0.93
N MET A 100 -3.69 -13.71 0.21
CA MET A 100 -3.54 -12.26 0.33
C MET A 100 -2.27 -11.95 1.09
N ASN A 101 -1.34 -11.27 0.44
CA ASN A 101 -0.12 -10.79 1.06
C ASN A 101 -0.31 -9.34 1.51
N LEU A 102 0.10 -9.02 2.73
CA LEU A 102 0.22 -7.67 3.27
C LEU A 102 1.68 -7.44 3.64
N TRP A 103 2.25 -6.35 3.16
CA TRP A 103 3.47 -5.76 3.71
C TRP A 103 3.09 -4.49 4.46
N MET A 104 3.68 -4.25 5.62
CA MET A 104 3.46 -3.01 6.37
C MET A 104 4.78 -2.44 6.88
N LYS A 105 4.93 -1.12 6.76
CA LYS A 105 6.08 -0.37 7.28
C LYS A 105 6.19 -0.53 8.79
N GLY A 106 7.40 -0.79 9.26
CA GLY A 106 7.76 -0.75 10.68
C GLY A 106 7.90 0.69 11.17
N GLU A 107 7.66 0.90 12.46
CA GLU A 107 7.91 2.17 13.13
C GLU A 107 8.46 1.92 14.54
N PRO A 108 9.19 2.87 15.14
CA PRO A 108 9.54 2.81 16.54
C PRO A 108 8.32 2.56 17.43
N ASP A 109 8.49 1.67 18.41
CA ASP A 109 7.48 1.29 19.40
C ASP A 109 6.16 0.78 18.79
N ARG A 110 6.19 0.22 17.58
CA ARG A 110 5.03 -0.43 16.96
C ARG A 110 4.85 -1.85 17.50
N GLU A 111 3.61 -2.23 17.73
CA GLU A 111 3.24 -3.60 18.09
C GLU A 111 2.39 -4.20 16.98
N VAL A 112 2.62 -5.47 16.69
CA VAL A 112 1.84 -6.21 15.69
C VAL A 112 1.22 -7.44 16.32
N PHE A 113 -0.02 -7.73 15.91
CA PHE A 113 -0.83 -8.79 16.49
C PHE A 113 -1.39 -9.71 15.41
N THR A 114 -1.49 -10.98 15.77
CA THR A 114 -2.43 -11.92 15.15
C THR A 114 -3.56 -12.18 16.14
N ALA A 115 -4.79 -12.19 15.66
CA ALA A 115 -5.96 -12.53 16.46
C ALA A 115 -7.03 -13.24 15.62
N LEU A 116 -7.95 -13.90 16.31
CA LEU A 116 -9.16 -14.45 15.73
C LEU A 116 -10.35 -13.57 16.09
N ALA A 117 -11.20 -13.30 15.11
CA ALA A 117 -12.46 -12.58 15.27
C ALA A 117 -13.65 -13.52 15.00
N PRO A 118 -14.89 -13.15 15.37
CA PRO A 118 -16.07 -13.94 15.04
C PRO A 118 -16.18 -14.15 13.52
N MET A 119 -16.77 -15.28 13.14
CA MET A 119 -17.01 -15.60 11.72
C MET A 119 -17.82 -14.51 11.01
N THR A 120 -17.61 -14.37 9.70
CA THR A 120 -18.31 -13.36 8.88
C THR A 120 -19.67 -13.88 8.42
N GLU A 121 -20.73 -13.66 9.21
CA GLU A 121 -22.11 -14.10 8.91
C GLU A 121 -22.59 -13.67 7.51
N GLY A 122 -22.26 -12.43 7.10
CA GLY A 122 -22.69 -11.89 5.81
C GLY A 122 -22.17 -12.67 4.60
N LEU A 123 -20.99 -13.29 4.72
CA LEU A 123 -20.38 -14.08 3.66
C LEU A 123 -20.79 -15.56 3.72
N SER A 124 -21.41 -16.00 4.82
CA SER A 124 -21.84 -17.39 5.01
C SER A 124 -22.96 -17.84 4.07
N ARG A 125 -23.64 -16.88 3.42
CA ARG A 125 -24.73 -17.11 2.47
C ARG A 125 -24.26 -16.98 1.02
N THR A 126 -23.00 -16.64 0.80
CA THR A 126 -22.43 -16.54 -0.55
C THR A 126 -22.30 -17.94 -1.14
N PRO A 127 -22.89 -18.22 -2.30
CA PRO A 127 -22.71 -19.50 -2.97
C PRO A 127 -21.24 -19.76 -3.30
N ASN A 128 -20.82 -21.02 -3.27
CA ASN A 128 -19.50 -21.47 -3.74
C ASN A 128 -18.29 -20.87 -2.99
N MET A 129 -18.45 -20.49 -1.72
CA MET A 129 -17.32 -20.05 -0.90
C MET A 129 -16.17 -21.08 -0.92
N PRO A 130 -14.91 -20.62 -0.84
CA PRO A 130 -13.74 -21.50 -0.94
C PRO A 130 -13.65 -22.53 0.20
N TYR A 131 -14.22 -22.23 1.37
CA TYR A 131 -14.26 -23.08 2.56
C TYR A 131 -15.51 -22.78 3.39
N ASN A 132 -15.77 -23.60 4.43
CA ASN A 132 -16.91 -23.40 5.34
C ASN A 132 -16.64 -22.23 6.31
N ILE A 133 -17.00 -21.03 5.88
CA ILE A 133 -16.78 -19.80 6.66
C ILE A 133 -17.57 -19.76 7.98
N LYS A 134 -18.64 -20.55 8.14
CA LYS A 134 -19.42 -20.58 9.41
C LYS A 134 -18.68 -21.26 10.55
N GLU A 135 -17.81 -22.21 10.22
CA GLU A 135 -17.07 -23.01 11.18
C GLU A 135 -15.67 -22.45 11.46
N GLN A 136 -15.34 -21.31 10.85
CA GLN A 136 -14.02 -20.72 10.97
C GLN A 136 -14.08 -19.26 11.45
N PRO A 137 -13.16 -18.88 12.36
CA PRO A 137 -12.98 -17.49 12.71
C PRO A 137 -12.50 -16.66 11.54
N THR A 138 -12.73 -15.36 11.63
CA THR A 138 -12.11 -14.40 10.72
C THR A 138 -10.70 -14.06 11.21
N LEU A 139 -9.70 -14.34 10.38
CA LEU A 139 -8.30 -14.03 10.66
C LEU A 139 -8.10 -12.52 10.73
N THR A 140 -7.32 -12.06 11.71
CA THR A 140 -7.13 -10.64 11.98
C THR A 140 -5.67 -10.31 12.20
N PHE A 141 -5.17 -9.37 11.41
CA PHE A 141 -3.93 -8.66 11.66
C PHE A 141 -4.24 -7.31 12.32
N VAL A 142 -3.45 -6.92 13.32
CA VAL A 142 -3.52 -5.58 13.92
C VAL A 142 -2.13 -4.98 14.00
N ALA A 143 -1.99 -3.71 13.64
CA ALA A 143 -0.81 -2.91 13.96
C ALA A 143 -1.21 -1.79 14.91
N ARG A 144 -0.53 -1.69 16.05
CA ARG A 144 -0.71 -0.63 17.04
C ARG A 144 0.44 0.36 16.95
N GLN A 145 0.07 1.64 16.91
CA GLN A 145 0.99 2.75 17.07
C GLN A 145 0.69 3.43 18.40
N HIS A 146 1.68 3.54 19.29
CA HIS A 146 1.59 4.40 20.46
C HIS A 146 1.75 5.88 20.04
N GLY A 147 0.98 6.75 20.69
CA GLY A 147 0.81 8.14 20.27
C GLY A 147 -0.09 8.28 19.05
N GLU A 148 0.18 9.31 18.24
CA GLU A 148 -0.48 9.53 16.94
C GLU A 148 0.14 8.69 15.82
N ALA A 149 -0.56 8.60 14.69
CA ALA A 149 -0.14 7.92 13.47
C ALA A 149 -0.26 8.85 12.24
N TRP A 150 -0.04 10.15 12.41
CA TRP A 150 0.00 11.17 11.34
C TRP A 150 1.42 11.30 10.77
N ASN A 151 2.42 11.50 11.65
CA ASN A 151 3.84 11.57 11.26
C ASN A 151 4.52 10.19 11.19
N ARG A 152 3.83 9.15 11.67
CA ARG A 152 4.24 7.74 11.54
C ARG A 152 3.06 6.91 11.03
N PRO A 153 2.63 7.11 9.78
CA PRO A 153 1.43 6.47 9.26
C PRO A 153 1.49 4.95 9.28
N PHE A 154 0.33 4.33 9.19
CA PHE A 154 0.25 2.93 8.76
C PHE A 154 0.36 2.92 7.24
N VAL A 155 1.43 2.30 6.74
CA VAL A 155 1.71 2.21 5.31
C VAL A 155 1.71 0.75 4.94
N SER A 156 0.80 0.34 4.07
CA SER A 156 0.63 -1.06 3.67
C SER A 156 0.50 -1.27 2.17
N ILE A 157 1.05 -2.39 1.71
CA ILE A 157 0.91 -2.92 0.36
C ILE A 157 0.14 -4.24 0.43
N TYR A 158 -0.86 -4.41 -0.43
CA TYR A 158 -1.61 -5.66 -0.55
C TYR A 158 -1.46 -6.25 -1.94
N GLU A 159 -1.21 -7.55 -2.01
CA GLU A 159 -1.13 -8.28 -3.27
C GLU A 159 -1.88 -9.61 -3.16
N PRO A 160 -3.01 -9.78 -3.87
CA PRO A 160 -3.59 -11.09 -4.08
C PRO A 160 -2.69 -11.92 -5.00
N SER A 161 -2.58 -13.21 -4.73
CA SER A 161 -1.86 -14.16 -5.58
C SER A 161 -2.44 -15.56 -5.42
N THR A 162 -2.10 -16.47 -6.32
CA THR A 162 -2.42 -17.90 -6.16
C THR A 162 -1.15 -18.74 -6.23
N LYS A 163 -1.28 -20.05 -6.07
CA LYS A 163 -0.17 -20.97 -6.22
C LYS A 163 0.29 -21.08 -7.68
N LYS A 164 -0.64 -21.01 -8.63
CA LYS A 164 -0.37 -21.00 -10.08
C LYS A 164 0.08 -19.63 -10.56
N GLU A 165 -0.42 -18.55 -9.96
CA GLU A 165 -0.05 -17.16 -10.24
C GLU A 165 0.56 -16.53 -8.98
N PRO A 166 1.82 -16.88 -8.64
CA PRO A 166 2.45 -16.43 -7.40
C PRO A 166 2.71 -14.93 -7.44
N SER A 167 2.78 -14.33 -6.24
CA SER A 167 3.14 -12.93 -5.98
C SER A 167 4.14 -12.37 -7.01
N ALA A 168 3.77 -11.29 -7.69
CA ALA A 168 4.61 -10.60 -8.66
C ALA A 168 5.59 -9.63 -7.95
N ILE A 169 5.28 -9.21 -6.72
CA ILE A 169 6.18 -8.45 -5.86
C ILE A 169 7.36 -9.32 -5.43
N GLN A 170 8.57 -8.80 -5.64
CA GLN A 170 9.81 -9.35 -5.11
C GLN A 170 10.09 -8.82 -3.71
N SER A 171 9.94 -7.50 -3.50
CA SER A 171 10.14 -6.87 -2.20
C SER A 171 9.40 -5.54 -2.11
N VAL A 172 9.06 -5.15 -0.88
CA VAL A 172 8.58 -3.83 -0.50
C VAL A 172 9.57 -3.26 0.49
N SER A 173 9.92 -1.99 0.31
CA SER A 173 10.76 -1.22 1.22
C SER A 173 10.26 0.21 1.31
N TYR A 174 10.72 0.96 2.29
CA TYR A 174 10.27 2.32 2.54
C TYR A 174 11.45 3.28 2.57
N PHE A 175 11.19 4.54 2.25
CA PHE A 175 12.23 5.57 2.22
C PHE A 175 11.68 6.90 2.74
N ASP A 176 12.59 7.70 3.28
CA ASP A 176 12.31 9.07 3.69
C ASP A 176 12.65 10.04 2.55
N ALA A 177 12.00 11.20 2.56
CA ALA A 177 12.36 12.27 1.64
C ALA A 177 13.74 12.84 2.00
N GLU A 178 14.51 13.21 1.00
CA GLU A 178 15.77 13.92 1.16
C GLU A 178 15.51 15.36 1.65
N GLY A 179 16.31 15.80 2.63
CA GLY A 179 16.15 17.10 3.28
C GLY A 179 15.45 16.98 4.64
N ALA A 180 15.17 18.12 5.27
CA ALA A 180 14.47 18.18 6.56
C ALA A 180 13.06 18.75 6.38
N GLY A 181 12.13 18.33 7.23
CA GLY A 181 10.84 19.02 7.42
C GLY A 181 9.60 18.36 6.80
N LEU A 182 9.71 17.12 6.29
CA LEU A 182 8.56 16.36 5.78
C LEU A 182 8.23 15.17 6.70
N GLU A 183 7.82 15.47 7.93
CA GLU A 183 7.59 14.45 8.98
C GLU A 183 6.42 13.50 8.67
N ASP A 184 5.44 13.92 7.86
CA ASP A 184 4.26 13.15 7.48
C ASP A 184 4.41 12.42 6.14
N PHE A 185 5.61 12.45 5.55
CA PHE A 185 5.92 11.79 4.30
C PHE A 185 5.93 10.27 4.42
N ALA A 186 5.34 9.60 3.43
CA ALA A 186 5.47 8.16 3.26
C ALA A 186 6.03 7.86 1.86
N GLY A 187 7.27 7.36 1.82
CA GLY A 187 7.91 6.83 0.62
C GLY A 187 7.87 5.30 0.58
N ILE A 188 7.43 4.74 -0.54
CA ILE A 188 7.31 3.28 -0.73
C ILE A 188 8.04 2.88 -2.01
N CYS A 189 8.89 1.88 -1.93
CA CYS A 189 9.55 1.25 -3.07
C CYS A 189 9.04 -0.19 -3.22
N VAL A 190 8.31 -0.46 -4.31
CA VAL A 190 7.84 -1.80 -4.68
C VAL A 190 8.69 -2.30 -5.83
N LYS A 191 9.41 -3.40 -5.62
CA LYS A 191 10.19 -4.08 -6.68
C LYS A 191 9.43 -5.32 -7.13
N SER A 192 9.08 -5.37 -8.41
CA SER A 192 8.44 -6.52 -9.04
C SER A 192 9.48 -7.47 -9.63
N LYS A 193 9.14 -8.77 -9.70
CA LYS A 193 10.02 -9.82 -10.25
C LYS A 193 10.37 -9.63 -11.73
N ASN A 194 9.57 -8.87 -12.46
CA ASN A 194 9.82 -8.53 -13.87
C ASN A 194 10.78 -7.34 -14.07
N GLY A 195 11.37 -6.79 -12.99
CA GLY A 195 12.28 -5.66 -13.03
C GLY A 195 11.62 -4.28 -12.99
N ARG A 196 10.28 -4.20 -12.93
CA ARG A 196 9.59 -2.94 -12.60
C ARG A 196 9.87 -2.56 -11.15
N ILE A 197 10.20 -1.29 -10.93
CA ILE A 197 10.43 -0.67 -9.63
C ILE A 197 9.57 0.58 -9.58
N ASP A 198 8.62 0.60 -8.66
CA ASP A 198 7.77 1.75 -8.40
C ASP A 198 8.26 2.49 -7.16
N HIS A 199 8.46 3.80 -7.29
CA HIS A 199 8.64 4.72 -6.18
C HIS A 199 7.34 5.51 -5.99
N ILE A 200 6.75 5.36 -4.81
CA ILE A 200 5.46 5.94 -4.48
C ILE A 200 5.69 6.98 -3.40
N PHE A 201 5.11 8.16 -3.61
CA PHE A 201 5.21 9.30 -2.72
C PHE A 201 3.81 9.59 -2.17
N SER A 202 3.70 9.82 -0.87
CA SER A 202 2.48 10.35 -0.25
C SER A 202 2.80 11.41 0.79
N LEU A 203 2.10 12.54 0.71
CA LEU A 203 2.15 13.66 1.65
C LEU A 203 0.72 14.03 2.07
N SER A 204 0.53 14.65 3.24
CA SER A 204 -0.77 15.23 3.60
C SER A 204 -0.95 16.67 3.10
N ASP A 205 0.11 17.29 2.59
CA ASP A 205 0.12 18.66 2.05
C ASP A 205 0.77 18.71 0.66
N ALA A 206 -0.05 18.74 -0.40
CA ALA A 206 0.38 18.90 -1.79
C ALA A 206 1.12 20.23 -2.10
N ALA A 207 1.18 21.19 -1.19
CA ALA A 207 1.98 22.40 -1.37
C ALA A 207 3.49 22.13 -1.16
N GLN A 208 3.82 21.11 -0.37
CA GLN A 208 5.18 20.72 -0.05
C GLN A 208 5.80 19.89 -1.17
N THR A 209 7.13 19.82 -1.19
CA THR A 209 7.86 19.09 -2.22
C THR A 209 8.76 18.04 -1.60
N ALA A 210 8.48 16.78 -1.89
CA ALA A 210 9.35 15.66 -1.55
C ALA A 210 10.38 15.45 -2.66
N THR A 211 11.62 15.16 -2.25
CA THR A 211 12.72 14.78 -3.14
C THR A 211 13.30 13.44 -2.71
N TYR A 212 13.68 12.60 -3.67
CA TYR A 212 14.37 11.34 -3.40
C TYR A 212 15.09 10.85 -4.66
N GLN A 213 16.41 10.65 -4.60
CA GLN A 213 17.23 10.14 -5.70
C GLN A 213 17.03 10.90 -7.03
N GLY A 214 16.96 12.23 -6.95
CA GLY A 214 16.74 13.11 -8.11
C GLY A 214 15.30 13.15 -8.62
N MET A 215 14.38 12.37 -8.06
CA MET A 215 12.94 12.56 -8.24
C MET A 215 12.45 13.71 -7.37
N LYS A 216 11.45 14.44 -7.87
CA LYS A 216 10.83 15.56 -7.15
C LYS A 216 9.32 15.53 -7.35
N VAL A 217 8.56 15.54 -6.26
CA VAL A 217 7.10 15.43 -6.27
C VAL A 217 6.49 16.52 -5.42
N LYS A 218 5.51 17.23 -5.98
CA LYS A 218 4.64 18.20 -5.29
C LYS A 218 3.18 17.80 -5.53
N ALA A 219 2.68 16.91 -4.68
CA ALA A 219 1.41 16.21 -4.84
C ALA A 219 1.00 15.50 -3.54
N ASP A 220 -0.28 15.16 -3.40
CA ASP A 220 -0.74 14.27 -2.32
C ASP A 220 -0.27 12.83 -2.52
N TYR A 221 -0.21 12.40 -3.78
CA TYR A 221 0.19 11.05 -4.17
C TYR A 221 0.91 11.05 -5.52
N ALA A 222 1.96 10.25 -5.67
CA ALA A 222 2.57 10.01 -6.97
C ALA A 222 3.12 8.59 -7.10
N VAL A 223 3.16 8.07 -8.32
CA VAL A 223 3.85 6.83 -8.66
C VAL A 223 4.86 7.12 -9.76
N ILE A 224 6.10 6.74 -9.55
CA ILE A 224 7.19 6.85 -10.52
C ILE A 224 7.80 5.48 -10.71
N SER A 225 7.51 4.84 -11.84
CA SER A 225 8.21 3.63 -12.24
C SER A 225 9.52 3.93 -12.97
N ASN A 226 10.46 2.99 -12.90
CA ASN A 226 11.59 2.92 -13.83
C ASN A 226 11.11 2.59 -15.26
N GLU A 227 12.03 2.58 -16.24
CA GLU A 227 11.75 1.89 -17.49
C GLU A 227 11.84 0.38 -17.29
N TYR A 228 10.82 -0.36 -17.74
CA TYR A 228 10.75 -1.82 -17.63
C TYR A 228 10.16 -2.39 -18.93
N ALA A 229 10.88 -3.30 -19.58
CA ALA A 229 10.45 -3.91 -20.86
C ALA A 229 9.97 -2.89 -21.92
N GLY A 230 10.64 -1.73 -22.00
CA GLY A 230 10.26 -0.64 -22.93
C GLY A 230 9.03 0.18 -22.49
N ASN A 231 8.41 -0.16 -21.37
CA ASN A 231 7.29 0.54 -20.77
C ASN A 231 7.75 1.46 -19.63
N ARG A 232 6.87 2.41 -19.26
CA ARG A 232 7.02 3.28 -18.10
C ARG A 232 5.67 3.86 -17.70
N THR A 233 5.44 4.03 -16.42
CA THR A 233 4.24 4.63 -15.83
C THR A 233 4.64 5.71 -14.84
N LEU A 234 4.07 6.91 -15.00
CA LEU A 234 4.19 8.04 -14.09
C LEU A 234 2.79 8.53 -13.78
N PHE A 235 2.47 8.66 -12.50
CA PHE A 235 1.18 9.19 -12.04
C PHE A 235 1.42 10.33 -11.06
N LEU A 236 0.82 11.49 -11.36
CA LEU A 236 0.71 12.63 -10.48
C LEU A 236 -0.73 12.68 -9.97
N GLY A 237 -0.95 12.49 -8.67
CA GLY A 237 -2.26 12.49 -8.04
C GLY A 237 -2.48 13.74 -7.19
N ASN A 238 -3.49 14.52 -7.54
CA ASN A 238 -3.82 15.81 -6.91
C ASN A 238 -2.57 16.69 -6.66
N GLY A 239 -1.79 16.95 -7.70
CA GLY A 239 -0.51 17.66 -7.55
C GLY A 239 -0.23 18.63 -8.68
N THR A 240 0.91 19.31 -8.56
CA THR A 240 1.36 20.34 -9.53
C THR A 240 2.66 20.01 -10.22
N GLN A 241 3.49 19.13 -9.65
CA GLN A 241 4.79 18.79 -10.23
C GLN A 241 5.19 17.35 -9.95
N LEU A 242 5.67 16.67 -10.98
CA LEU A 242 6.39 15.40 -10.91
C LEU A 242 7.62 15.49 -11.81
N VAL A 243 8.80 15.28 -11.23
CA VAL A 243 10.08 15.17 -11.94
C VAL A 243 10.64 13.77 -11.70
N ALA A 244 10.99 13.10 -12.78
CA ALA A 244 11.65 11.81 -12.79
C ALA A 244 12.79 11.84 -13.82
N PRO A 245 13.73 10.88 -13.82
CA PRO A 245 14.79 10.84 -14.83
C PRO A 245 14.24 10.91 -16.26
N GLY A 246 14.60 11.98 -16.99
CA GLY A 246 14.20 12.24 -18.36
C GLY A 246 12.74 12.68 -18.58
N VAL A 247 11.93 12.86 -17.53
CA VAL A 247 10.52 13.26 -17.64
C VAL A 247 10.12 14.29 -16.59
N MET A 248 9.37 15.31 -17.00
CA MET A 248 8.71 16.27 -16.11
C MET A 248 7.23 16.37 -16.47
N ILE A 249 6.36 16.42 -15.47
CA ILE A 249 4.96 16.82 -15.57
C ILE A 249 4.78 18.07 -14.70
N GLN A 250 4.17 19.10 -15.25
CA GLN A 250 3.85 20.34 -14.56
C GLN A 250 2.42 20.77 -14.90
N THR A 251 1.64 21.14 -13.88
CA THR A 251 0.32 21.76 -14.03
C THR A 251 0.29 23.10 -13.28
N ASP A 252 -0.63 23.98 -13.66
CA ASP A 252 -0.81 25.28 -13.00
C ASP A 252 -1.61 25.16 -11.70
N ASN A 253 -2.59 24.24 -11.68
CA ASN A 253 -3.41 23.91 -10.52
C ASN A 253 -3.31 22.41 -10.21
N ALA A 254 -3.71 22.01 -9.01
CA ALA A 254 -3.71 20.60 -8.61
C ALA A 254 -4.51 19.75 -9.60
N ALA A 255 -3.89 18.69 -10.11
CA ALA A 255 -4.47 17.82 -11.11
C ALA A 255 -4.02 16.37 -10.92
N ASN A 256 -4.81 15.46 -11.49
CA ASN A 256 -4.45 14.09 -11.74
C ASN A 256 -3.93 13.95 -13.19
N VAL A 257 -2.72 13.39 -13.34
CA VAL A 257 -2.09 13.13 -14.64
C VAL A 257 -1.48 11.73 -14.65
N LEU A 258 -1.90 10.90 -15.60
CA LEU A 258 -1.28 9.62 -15.89
C LEU A 258 -0.50 9.74 -17.20
N LEU A 259 0.79 9.47 -17.17
CA LEU A 259 1.66 9.44 -18.33
C LEU A 259 2.28 8.04 -18.46
N GLU A 260 2.03 7.36 -19.57
CA GLU A 260 2.49 5.99 -19.81
C GLU A 260 3.26 5.88 -21.13
N LYS A 261 4.39 5.19 -21.09
CA LYS A 261 5.10 4.69 -22.26
C LYS A 261 4.67 3.24 -22.49
N LYS A 262 4.13 2.94 -23.67
CA LYS A 262 3.72 1.60 -24.12
C LYS A 262 4.15 1.43 -25.57
N GLU A 263 4.85 0.34 -25.88
CA GLU A 263 5.32 0.02 -27.25
C GLU A 263 6.08 1.19 -27.92
N GLY A 264 6.92 1.89 -27.15
CA GLY A 264 7.71 3.03 -27.65
C GLY A 264 6.92 4.33 -27.87
N LYS A 265 5.62 4.34 -27.58
CA LYS A 265 4.74 5.52 -27.69
C LYS A 265 4.34 6.01 -26.31
N TRP A 266 4.08 7.31 -26.20
CA TRP A 266 3.67 7.94 -24.94
C TRP A 266 2.21 8.34 -24.99
N TYR A 267 1.48 8.01 -23.94
CA TYR A 267 0.06 8.26 -23.77
C TYR A 267 -0.17 9.06 -22.51
N ILE A 268 -1.10 10.02 -22.56
CA ILE A 268 -1.45 10.85 -21.42
C ILE A 268 -2.97 10.85 -21.17
N ILE A 269 -3.35 10.78 -19.90
CA ILE A 269 -4.68 11.14 -19.39
C ILE A 269 -4.46 12.27 -18.40
N SER A 270 -5.24 13.33 -18.48
CA SER A 270 -5.07 14.49 -17.60
C SER A 270 -6.40 15.12 -17.24
N SER A 271 -6.60 15.42 -15.96
CA SER A 271 -7.80 16.12 -15.48
C SER A 271 -7.75 17.64 -15.70
N ALA A 272 -6.59 18.19 -16.05
CA ALA A 272 -6.39 19.61 -16.34
C ALA A 272 -5.33 19.80 -17.46
N PRO A 273 -5.26 20.97 -18.10
CA PRO A 273 -4.13 21.29 -18.96
C PRO A 273 -2.80 21.14 -18.22
N CYS A 274 -1.82 20.54 -18.88
CA CYS A 274 -0.50 20.30 -18.31
C CYS A 274 0.61 20.48 -19.35
N THR A 275 1.82 20.67 -18.84
CA THR A 275 3.05 20.64 -19.62
C THR A 275 3.80 19.37 -19.27
N VAL A 276 4.18 18.62 -20.29
CA VAL A 276 5.03 17.44 -20.18
C VAL A 276 6.34 17.70 -20.91
N VAL A 277 7.46 17.35 -20.28
CA VAL A 277 8.78 17.36 -20.90
C VAL A 277 9.30 15.93 -20.93
N ILE A 278 9.69 15.44 -22.10
CA ILE A 278 10.31 14.12 -22.28
C ILE A 278 11.61 14.32 -23.06
N GLY A 279 12.75 14.08 -22.41
CA GLY A 279 14.05 14.51 -22.92
C GLY A 279 14.06 16.03 -23.14
N ASP A 280 14.39 16.49 -24.35
CA ASP A 280 14.40 17.92 -24.72
C ASP A 280 13.06 18.43 -25.26
N LYS A 281 12.07 17.56 -25.41
CA LYS A 281 10.79 17.89 -26.06
C LYS A 281 9.77 18.32 -25.04
N LYS A 282 9.27 19.55 -25.18
CA LYS A 282 8.22 20.15 -24.35
C LYS A 282 6.88 20.12 -25.08
N ILE A 283 5.87 19.56 -24.43
CA ILE A 283 4.55 19.31 -25.01
C ILE A 283 3.50 19.90 -24.07
N LYS A 284 2.53 20.61 -24.62
CA LYS A 284 1.31 21.00 -23.89
C LYS A 284 0.22 19.98 -24.20
N SER A 285 -0.46 19.51 -23.17
CA SER A 285 -1.62 18.63 -23.30
C SER A 285 -2.80 19.27 -22.62
N ASP A 286 -3.95 19.25 -23.28
CA ASP A 286 -5.21 19.63 -22.66
C ASP A 286 -5.73 18.53 -21.73
N ALA A 287 -6.79 18.84 -20.98
CA ALA A 287 -7.50 17.85 -20.18
C ALA A 287 -8.19 16.83 -21.10
N SER A 288 -8.09 15.56 -20.74
CA SER A 288 -8.78 14.44 -21.40
C SER A 288 -9.01 13.33 -20.40
N SER A 289 -10.22 12.77 -20.39
CA SER A 289 -10.57 11.56 -19.65
C SER A 289 -10.12 10.28 -20.36
N GLU A 290 -9.77 10.37 -21.65
CA GLU A 290 -9.32 9.25 -22.47
C GLU A 290 -7.81 9.36 -22.79
N PRO A 291 -7.10 8.23 -22.98
CA PRO A 291 -5.69 8.25 -23.35
C PRO A 291 -5.44 8.99 -24.68
N MET A 292 -4.61 10.02 -24.65
CA MET A 292 -4.14 10.74 -25.83
C MET A 292 -2.69 10.39 -26.17
N LEU A 293 -2.42 10.09 -27.43
CA LEU A 293 -1.06 9.87 -27.92
C LEU A 293 -0.30 11.21 -27.97
N LEU A 294 0.82 11.31 -27.26
CA LEU A 294 1.73 12.44 -27.35
C LEU A 294 2.60 12.32 -28.61
N ARG A 295 2.62 13.38 -29.41
CA ARG A 295 3.50 13.48 -30.58
C ARG A 295 4.85 14.05 -30.13
N ILE A 296 5.81 13.14 -29.97
CA ILE A 296 7.17 13.44 -29.50
C ILE A 296 8.10 13.54 -30.69
#